data_AF-K9YQQ0-F1
#
_entry.id   AF-K9YQQ0-F1
#
_cell.length_a   1.000
_cell.length_b   1.000
_cell.length_c   1.000
_cell.angle_alpha   90.00
_cell.angle_beta   90.00
_cell.angle_gamma   90.00
#
_symmetry.space_group_name_H-M   'P 1'
#
loop_
_entity.id
_entity.type
_entity.pdbx_description
1 polymer ?
#
loop_
_entity_poly.entity_id
_entity_poly.type
_entity_poly.pdbx_seq_one_letter_code
_entity_poly.pdbx_strand_id
1 'polypeptide(L)'
;MINLEQIQQDISDLPEEAQILVTDFVELLKKRYSIVQKQENESQETLYDQFEASGLIGFCSLDEDLSTTYKQVLAETLDNKYDHR
;
A
#
# COMPACT_ATOMS: atom_id res chain seq x y z
N MET A 1 -31.10 -19.26 -13.07
CA MET A 1 -31.17 -17.84 -12.65
C MET A 1 -31.69 -17.86 -11.23
N ILE A 2 -30.94 -17.31 -10.27
CA ILE A 2 -31.36 -17.28 -8.88
C ILE A 2 -32.42 -16.20 -8.73
N ASN A 3 -33.58 -16.55 -8.18
CA ASN A 3 -34.72 -15.65 -8.05
C ASN A 3 -34.70 -15.04 -6.64
N LEU A 4 -34.30 -13.78 -6.54
CA LEU A 4 -34.07 -13.10 -5.26
C LEU A 4 -35.36 -12.95 -4.44
N GLU A 5 -36.49 -12.82 -5.11
CA GLU A 5 -37.81 -12.69 -4.48
C GLU A 5 -38.22 -13.97 -3.76
N GLN A 6 -37.96 -15.14 -4.36
CA GLN A 6 -38.21 -16.43 -3.72
C GLN A 6 -37.31 -16.64 -2.51
N ILE A 7 -36.05 -16.23 -2.58
CA ILE A 7 -35.12 -16.32 -1.44
C ILE A 7 -35.57 -15.42 -0.29
N GLN A 8 -36.05 -14.20 -0.56
CA GLN A 8 -36.60 -13.33 0.48
C GLN A 8 -37.85 -13.92 1.15
N GLN A 9 -38.73 -14.52 0.35
CA GLN A 9 -39.92 -15.18 0.86
C GLN A 9 -39.55 -16.38 1.74
N ASP A 10 -38.65 -17.24 1.26
CA ASP A 10 -38.16 -18.41 1.98
C ASP A 10 -37.47 -18.02 3.29
N ILE A 11 -36.71 -16.92 3.31
CA ILE A 11 -36.08 -16.40 4.54
C ILE A 11 -37.13 -15.86 5.52
N SER A 12 -38.19 -15.23 5.03
CA SER A 12 -39.26 -14.67 5.87
C SER A 12 -40.16 -15.75 6.48
N ASP A 13 -40.32 -16.87 5.76
CA ASP A 13 -41.10 -18.02 6.20
C ASP A 13 -40.35 -18.91 7.21
N LEU A 14 -39.04 -18.68 7.40
CA LEU A 14 -38.23 -19.39 8.40
C LEU A 14 -38.55 -18.95 9.83
N PRO A 15 -38.33 -19.84 10.83
CA PRO A 15 -38.37 -19.47 12.25
C PRO A 15 -37.35 -18.38 12.59
N GLU A 16 -37.65 -17.60 13.62
CA GLU A 16 -36.85 -16.44 14.06
C GLU A 16 -35.37 -16.81 14.34
N GLU A 17 -35.13 -17.97 14.96
CA GLU A 17 -33.77 -18.49 15.20
C GLU A 17 -32.99 -18.79 13.91
N ALA A 18 -33.66 -19.27 12.88
CA ALA A 18 -33.03 -19.55 11.59
C ALA A 18 -32.74 -18.25 10.81
N GLN A 19 -33.60 -17.23 10.94
CA GLN A 19 -33.36 -15.91 10.33
C GLN A 19 -32.12 -15.22 10.92
N ILE A 20 -31.94 -15.34 12.25
CA ILE A 20 -30.74 -14.82 12.93
C ILE A 20 -29.48 -15.51 12.38
N LEU A 21 -29.52 -16.84 12.22
CA LEU A 21 -28.37 -17.61 11.73
C LEU A 21 -28.00 -17.27 10.27
N VAL A 22 -29.00 -17.01 9.43
CA VAL A 22 -28.78 -16.51 8.06
C VAL A 22 -28.15 -15.12 8.08
N THR A 23 -28.60 -14.25 8.98
CA THR A 23 -28.06 -12.89 9.13
C THR A 23 -26.59 -12.93 9.57
N ASP A 24 -26.26 -13.75 10.56
CA ASP A 24 -24.89 -13.96 11.03
C ASP A 24 -23.99 -14.51 9.92
N PHE A 25 -24.50 -15.44 9.12
CA PHE A 25 -23.77 -15.99 7.98
C PHE A 25 -23.49 -14.92 6.91
N VAL A 26 -24.48 -14.08 6.59
CA VAL A 26 -24.30 -12.96 5.66
C VAL A 26 -23.27 -11.95 6.19
N GLU A 27 -23.29 -11.63 7.47
CA GLU A 27 -22.27 -10.76 8.07
C GLU A 27 -20.86 -11.35 8.00
N LEU A 28 -20.73 -12.65 8.25
CA LEU A 28 -19.46 -13.36 8.19
C LEU A 28 -18.90 -13.34 6.76
N LEU A 29 -19.76 -13.58 5.76
CA LEU A 29 -19.38 -13.46 4.36
C LEU A 29 -18.96 -12.03 4.00
N LYS A 30 -19.74 -11.02 4.39
CA LYS A 30 -19.38 -9.61 4.18
C LYS A 30 -18.01 -9.30 4.77
N LYS A 31 -17.72 -9.70 6.01
CA LYS A 31 -16.41 -9.47 6.64
C LYS A 31 -15.28 -10.12 5.84
N ARG A 32 -15.43 -11.36 5.38
CA ARG A 32 -14.37 -12.06 4.61
C ARG A 32 -14.12 -11.40 3.26
N TYR A 33 -15.17 -11.04 2.53
CA TYR A 33 -15.01 -10.47 1.19
C TYR A 33 -14.73 -8.97 1.18
N SER A 34 -15.11 -8.21 2.22
CA SER A 34 -14.66 -6.82 2.38
C SER A 34 -13.15 -6.70 2.59
N ILE A 35 -12.52 -7.71 3.22
CA ILE A 35 -11.05 -7.75 3.36
C ILE A 35 -10.39 -7.96 1.99
N VAL A 36 -10.96 -8.82 1.15
CA VAL A 36 -10.45 -9.10 -0.20
C VAL A 36 -10.64 -7.88 -1.12
N GLN A 37 -11.80 -7.21 -1.06
CA GLN A 37 -12.04 -5.99 -1.84
C GLN A 37 -11.16 -4.81 -1.40
N LYS A 38 -10.74 -4.77 -0.13
CA LYS A 38 -9.78 -3.75 0.33
C LYS A 38 -8.38 -3.98 -0.27
N GLN A 39 -7.98 -5.24 -0.45
CA GLN A 39 -6.72 -5.60 -1.11
C GLN A 39 -6.74 -5.35 -2.63
N GLU A 40 -7.89 -5.43 -3.29
CA GLU A 40 -8.01 -5.12 -4.73
C GLU A 40 -8.07 -3.62 -5.04
N ASN A 41 -8.53 -2.78 -4.09
CA ASN A 41 -8.58 -1.32 -4.26
C ASN A 41 -7.32 -0.59 -3.78
N GLU A 42 -6.45 -1.26 -3.02
CA GLU A 42 -5.08 -0.81 -2.83
C GLU A 42 -4.30 -1.23 -4.08
N SER A 43 -4.40 -0.38 -5.12
CA SER A 43 -3.49 -0.38 -6.25
C SER A 43 -2.09 -0.66 -5.75
N GLN A 44 -1.52 -1.78 -6.20
CA GLN A 44 -0.26 -2.33 -5.76
C GLN A 44 0.87 -1.30 -5.97
N GLU A 45 1.08 -0.41 -4.99
CA GLU A 45 2.41 0.17 -4.79
C GLU A 45 3.32 -1.03 -4.58
N THR A 46 4.25 -1.21 -5.50
CA THR A 46 5.25 -2.26 -5.33
C THR A 46 6.00 -1.96 -4.03
N LEU A 47 6.54 -3.00 -3.38
CA LEU A 47 7.38 -2.78 -2.20
C LEU A 47 8.47 -1.74 -2.48
N TYR A 48 8.95 -1.70 -3.73
CA TYR A 48 9.90 -0.70 -4.21
C TYR A 48 9.36 0.73 -4.12
N ASP A 49 8.13 0.99 -4.57
CA ASP A 49 7.48 2.30 -4.50
C ASP A 49 7.31 2.76 -3.05
N GLN A 50 6.91 1.84 -2.16
CA GLN A 50 6.78 2.13 -0.73
C GLN A 50 8.13 2.50 -0.10
N PHE A 51 9.19 1.80 -0.48
CA PHE A 51 10.51 2.09 0.04
C PHE A 51 11.11 3.38 -0.54
N GLU A 52 10.83 3.70 -1.80
CA GLU A 52 11.21 4.97 -2.43
C GLU A 52 10.47 6.15 -1.77
N ALA A 53 9.15 6.04 -1.58
CA ALA A 53 8.35 7.04 -0.87
C ALA A 53 8.78 7.26 0.59
N SER A 54 9.26 6.20 1.25
CA SER A 54 9.80 6.30 2.61
C SER A 54 11.20 6.93 2.68
N GLY A 55 11.84 7.18 1.53
CA GLY A 55 13.22 7.67 1.45
C GLY A 55 14.28 6.65 1.90
N LEU A 56 13.90 5.38 2.08
CA LEU A 56 14.81 4.30 2.47
C LEU A 56 15.73 3.88 1.30
N ILE A 57 15.20 3.96 0.08
CA ILE A 57 15.93 3.78 -1.19
C ILE A 57 15.60 4.97 -2.11
N GLY A 58 16.50 5.30 -3.03
CA GLY A 58 16.31 6.44 -3.95
C GLY A 58 17.04 7.72 -3.55
N PHE A 59 17.54 7.84 -2.31
CA PHE A 59 18.50 8.90 -1.92
C PHE A 59 19.93 8.60 -2.40
N CYS A 60 20.04 8.18 -3.66
CA CYS A 60 21.29 8.07 -4.38
C CYS A 60 21.10 8.75 -5.73
N SER A 61 20.66 10.01 -5.71
CA SER A 61 21.12 10.96 -6.70
C SER A 61 22.64 11.05 -6.52
N LEU A 62 23.34 10.09 -7.12
CA LEU A 62 24.76 10.21 -7.40
C LEU A 62 24.87 11.51 -8.18
N ASP A 63 25.45 12.54 -7.56
CA ASP A 63 26.05 13.61 -8.33
C ASP A 63 26.94 12.90 -9.35
N GLU A 64 26.56 12.99 -10.62
CA GLU A 64 27.18 12.25 -11.73
C GLU A 64 28.69 12.56 -11.81
N ASP A 65 29.09 13.67 -11.19
CA ASP A 65 30.44 14.18 -11.11
C ASP A 65 31.21 13.79 -9.84
N LEU A 66 30.62 13.12 -8.84
CA LEU A 66 31.32 12.82 -7.58
C LEU A 66 32.52 11.88 -7.80
N SER A 67 32.47 11.02 -8.81
CA SER A 67 33.58 10.12 -9.16
C SER A 67 34.63 10.77 -10.07
N THR A 68 34.29 11.79 -10.86
CA THR A 68 35.17 12.39 -11.87
C THR A 68 35.79 13.71 -11.41
N THR A 69 35.05 14.50 -10.64
CA THR A 69 35.47 15.81 -10.14
C THR A 69 35.90 15.79 -8.67
N TYR A 70 35.93 14.63 -8.00
CA TYR A 70 36.41 14.49 -6.61
C TYR A 70 37.74 15.22 -6.35
N LYS A 71 38.68 15.13 -7.31
CA LYS A 71 39.97 15.83 -7.22
C LYS A 71 39.84 17.35 -7.32
N GLN A 72 38.93 17.85 -8.16
CA GLN A 72 38.66 19.29 -8.27
C GLN A 72 37.99 19.82 -7.00
N VAL A 73 36.97 19.12 -6.50
CA VAL A 73 36.28 19.48 -5.25
C VAL A 73 37.26 19.48 -4.08
N LEU A 74 38.14 18.47 -3.96
CA LEU A 74 39.17 18.47 -2.92
C LEU A 74 40.16 19.63 -3.06
N ALA A 75 40.61 19.95 -4.28
CA ALA A 75 41.53 21.06 -4.49
C ALA A 75 40.88 22.40 -4.06
N GLU A 76 39.67 22.67 -4.52
CA GLU A 76 38.96 23.91 -4.22
C GLU A 76 38.54 24.02 -2.74
N THR A 77 38.13 22.91 -2.12
CA THR A 77 37.77 22.89 -0.70
C THR A 77 38.97 22.96 0.23
N LEU A 78 40.11 22.34 -0.12
CA LEU A 78 41.33 22.42 0.68
C LEU A 78 41.90 23.83 0.70
N ASP A 79 41.97 24.48 -0.47
CA ASP A 79 42.44 25.87 -0.56
C ASP A 79 41.50 26.78 0.26
N ASN A 80 40.18 26.72 0.06
CA ASN A 80 39.26 27.56 0.83
C ASN A 80 39.23 27.28 2.35
N LYS A 81 39.47 26.03 2.77
CA LYS A 81 39.35 25.62 4.18
C LYS A 81 40.65 25.78 4.97
N TYR A 82 41.82 25.70 4.32
CA TYR A 82 43.12 25.74 4.98
C TYR A 82 44.00 26.92 4.54
N ASP A 83 43.70 27.58 3.41
CA ASP A 83 44.34 28.84 3.03
C ASP A 83 43.69 30.00 3.82
N HIS A 84 44.05 30.08 5.09
CA HIS A 84 43.75 31.23 5.95
C HIS A 84 44.85 32.29 5.82
N ARG A 85 45.05 32.84 4.62
CA ARG A 85 45.96 33.96 4.38
C ARG A 85 45.26 35.31 4.40
#